data_AF-A0A6V7XTW0-F1
#
_entry.id   AF-A0A6V7XTW0-F1
#
_cell.length_a   1.000
_cell.length_b   1.000
_cell.length_c   1.000
_cell.angle_alpha   90.00
_cell.angle_beta   90.00
_cell.angle_gamma   90.00
#
_symmetry.space_group_name_H-M   'P 1'
#
loop_
_entity.id
_entity.type
_entity.pdbx_description
1 polymer ?
#
loop_
_entity_poly.entity_id
_entity_poly.type
_entity_poly.pdbx_seq_one_letter_code
_entity_poly.pdbx_strand_id
1 'polypeptide(L)'
;MRVVPPVSSCLAIFFASGFVLLSISLWLLLDPAQNFQLELLHFSENAPLLKFGIYLMAGTALLMLFVGSVGCVGAVKLERFLLGSFILLLLIALLAKLGVVILCILHQTKFSDENMSNYLSNISKNRYNRDRWVLPVMDSVQFYVNFN
;
A
#
# COMPACT_ATOMS: atom_id res chain seq x y z
N MET A 1 7.09 39.48 -9.57
CA MET A 1 6.13 38.47 -9.08
C MET A 1 6.11 37.32 -10.07
N ARG A 2 6.74 36.17 -9.76
CA ARG A 2 6.63 34.99 -10.64
C ARG A 2 5.26 34.36 -10.35
N VAL A 3 4.35 34.47 -11.31
CA VAL A 3 3.05 33.79 -11.25
C VAL A 3 3.36 32.30 -11.30
N VAL A 4 3.26 31.63 -10.15
CA VAL A 4 3.48 30.19 -10.07
C VAL A 4 2.33 29.52 -10.80
N PRO A 5 2.58 28.69 -11.83
CA PRO A 5 1.50 28.04 -12.57
C PRO A 5 0.70 27.13 -11.61
N PRO A 6 -0.63 27.00 -11.79
CA PRO A 6 -1.51 26.22 -10.91
C PRO A 6 -1.06 24.76 -10.72
N VAL A 7 -0.27 24.24 -11.67
CA VAL A 7 0.30 22.89 -11.66
C VAL A 7 1.29 22.68 -10.51
N SER A 8 2.05 23.70 -10.12
CA SER A 8 3.05 23.61 -9.04
C SER A 8 2.38 23.43 -7.67
N SER A 9 1.24 24.10 -7.44
CA SER A 9 0.46 23.97 -6.20
C SER A 9 -0.08 22.54 -6.01
N CYS A 10 -0.58 21.91 -7.09
CA CYS A 10 -1.06 20.53 -7.03
C CYS A 10 0.06 19.52 -6.75
N LEU A 11 1.26 19.74 -7.29
CA LEU A 11 2.43 18.86 -7.08
C LEU A 11 2.95 18.91 -5.64
N ALA A 12 2.88 20.08 -4.99
CA ALA A 12 3.25 20.22 -3.58
C ALA A 12 2.31 19.41 -2.66
N ILE A 13 1.01 19.39 -2.97
CA ILE A 13 0.02 18.58 -2.23
C ILE A 13 0.29 17.10 -2.43
N PHE A 14 0.62 16.67 -3.65
CA PHE A 14 0.99 15.28 -3.93
C PHE A 14 2.23 14.84 -3.15
N PHE A 15 3.26 15.69 -3.10
CA PHE A 15 4.48 15.44 -2.32
C PHE A 15 4.19 15.33 -0.81
N ALA A 16 3.39 16.25 -0.26
CA ALA A 16 2.97 16.19 1.14
C ALA A 16 2.18 14.91 1.45
N SER A 17 1.28 14.51 0.56
CA SER A 17 0.52 13.27 0.71
C SER A 17 1.42 12.02 0.70
N GLY A 18 2.50 12.02 -0.10
CA GLY A 18 3.51 10.97 -0.12
C GLY A 18 4.23 10.82 1.23
N PHE A 19 4.53 11.94 1.91
CA PHE A 19 5.13 11.90 3.25
C PHE A 19 4.16 11.31 4.29
N VAL A 20 2.90 11.73 4.26
CA VAL A 20 1.86 11.18 5.15
C VAL A 20 1.71 9.67 4.95
N LEU A 21 1.64 9.22 3.69
CA LEU A 21 1.59 7.80 3.34
C LEU A 21 2.82 7.02 3.81
N LEU A 22 4.02 7.60 3.68
CA LEU A 22 5.24 6.99 4.20
C LEU A 22 5.23 6.92 5.72
N SER A 23 4.80 7.98 6.41
CA SER A 23 4.68 7.98 7.87
C SER A 23 3.69 6.94 8.36
N ILE A 24 2.54 6.77 7.70
CA ILE A 24 1.56 5.72 8.01
C ILE A 24 2.18 4.34 7.76
N SER A 25 2.81 4.13 6.61
CA SER A 25 3.43 2.84 6.28
C SER A 25 4.54 2.47 7.27
N LEU A 26 5.37 3.45 7.65
CA LEU A 26 6.43 3.26 8.62
C LEU A 26 5.88 3.08 10.03
N TRP A 27 4.82 3.79 10.40
CA TRP A 27 4.11 3.58 11.67
C TRP A 27 3.59 2.14 11.76
N LEU A 28 2.96 1.62 10.70
CA LEU A 28 2.51 0.22 10.66
C LEU A 28 3.66 -0.79 10.76
N LEU A 29 4.87 -0.45 10.30
CA LEU A 29 6.07 -1.29 10.47
C LEU A 29 6.67 -1.20 11.88
N LEU A 30 6.64 -0.01 12.49
CA LEU A 30 7.31 0.27 13.76
C LEU A 30 6.43 -0.02 14.98
N ASP A 31 5.10 -0.07 14.82
CA ASP A 31 4.18 -0.31 15.92
C ASP A 31 4.48 -1.68 16.56
N PRO A 32 4.90 -1.73 17.85
CA PRO A 32 5.28 -2.98 18.52
C PRO A 32 4.14 -4.02 18.57
N ALA A 33 2.87 -3.59 18.47
CA ALA A 33 1.72 -4.50 18.35
C ALA A 33 1.65 -5.21 16.98
N GLN A 34 2.12 -4.55 15.92
CA GLN A 34 2.22 -5.11 14.56
C GLN A 34 3.54 -5.86 14.36
N ASN A 35 4.64 -5.43 14.99
CA ASN A 35 5.92 -6.14 14.93
C ASN A 35 5.84 -7.57 15.50
N PHE A 36 5.08 -7.77 16.58
CA PHE A 36 4.78 -9.11 17.10
C PHE A 36 4.01 -9.96 16.08
N GLN A 37 3.10 -9.36 15.30
CA GLN A 37 2.38 -10.05 14.23
C GLN A 37 3.25 -10.29 12.99
N LEU A 38 4.15 -9.37 12.62
CA LEU A 38 5.10 -9.52 11.51
C LEU A 38 6.15 -10.62 11.77
N GLU A 39 6.57 -10.80 13.02
CA GLU A 39 7.49 -11.86 13.44
C GLU A 39 6.78 -13.22 13.57
N LEU A 40 5.53 -13.25 14.07
CA LEU A 40 4.70 -14.47 14.04
C LEU A 40 4.23 -14.86 12.62
N LEU A 41 4.06 -13.89 11.71
CA LEU A 41 3.82 -14.10 10.28
C LEU A 41 5.03 -14.70 9.56
N HIS A 42 6.25 -14.50 10.08
CA HIS A 42 7.43 -15.20 9.58
C HIS A 42 7.40 -16.71 9.90
N PHE A 43 6.67 -17.10 10.96
CA PHE A 43 6.51 -18.50 11.36
C PHE A 43 5.29 -19.20 10.76
N SER A 44 4.37 -18.48 10.11
CA SER A 44 3.26 -19.09 9.40
C SER A 44 3.28 -18.71 7.93
N GLU A 45 3.75 -19.65 7.13
CA GLU A 45 3.83 -19.75 5.67
C GLU A 45 2.62 -19.22 4.86
N ASN A 46 1.50 -18.84 5.50
CA ASN A 46 0.18 -18.74 4.87
C ASN A 46 -0.61 -17.43 5.09
N ALA A 47 -0.05 -16.37 5.70
CA ALA A 47 -0.73 -15.06 5.75
C ALA A 47 0.09 -13.87 5.19
N PRO A 48 0.67 -13.98 3.98
CA PRO A 48 1.54 -12.94 3.40
C PRO A 48 0.80 -11.64 3.02
N LEU A 49 -0.53 -11.61 3.02
CA LEU A 49 -1.31 -10.55 2.38
C LEU A 49 -1.17 -9.17 3.07
N LEU A 50 -1.16 -9.14 4.40
CA LEU A 50 -1.04 -7.89 5.16
C LEU A 50 0.35 -7.28 4.99
N LYS A 51 1.40 -8.09 5.16
CA LYS A 51 2.80 -7.65 5.02
C LYS A 51 3.12 -7.22 3.60
N PHE A 52 2.61 -7.95 2.61
CA PHE A 52 2.72 -7.58 1.20
C PHE A 52 2.00 -6.25 0.91
N GLY A 53 0.79 -6.06 1.47
CA GLY A 53 0.05 -4.80 1.36
C GLY A 53 0.80 -3.60 1.92
N ILE A 54 1.40 -3.73 3.11
CA ILE A 54 2.17 -2.63 3.72
C ILE A 54 3.44 -2.32 2.90
N TYR A 55 4.11 -3.33 2.33
CA TYR A 55 5.26 -3.12 1.46
C TYR A 55 4.88 -2.40 0.15
N LEU A 56 3.72 -2.73 -0.42
CA LEU A 56 3.16 -1.98 -1.55
C LEU A 56 2.80 -0.54 -1.17
N MET A 57 2.23 -0.33 0.02
CA MET A 57 1.92 1.02 0.53
C MET A 57 3.20 1.87 0.68
N ALA A 58 4.26 1.29 1.26
CA ALA A 58 5.56 1.94 1.38
C ALA A 58 6.20 2.21 -0.01
N GLY A 59 6.16 1.24 -0.92
CA GLY A 59 6.69 1.38 -2.27
C GLY A 59 5.98 2.47 -3.07
N THR A 60 4.64 2.52 -3.00
CA THR A 60 3.87 3.58 -3.64
C THR A 60 4.16 4.96 -3.04
N ALA A 61 4.32 5.07 -1.72
CA ALA A 61 4.66 6.33 -1.06
C ALA A 61 6.03 6.88 -1.50
N LEU A 62 7.05 6.02 -1.61
CA LEU A 62 8.37 6.38 -2.14
C LEU A 62 8.29 6.85 -3.60
N LEU A 63 7.53 6.15 -4.45
CA LEU A 63 7.31 6.56 -5.83
C LEU A 63 6.59 7.92 -5.92
N MET A 64 5.60 8.18 -5.06
CA MET A 64 4.93 9.48 -5.00
C MET A 64 5.88 10.61 -4.61
N LEU A 65 6.78 10.37 -3.64
CA LEU A 65 7.79 11.36 -3.24
C LEU A 65 8.82 11.62 -4.35
N PHE A 66 9.27 10.58 -5.04
CA PHE A 66 10.21 10.71 -6.15
C PHE A 66 9.59 11.49 -7.32
N VAL A 67 8.34 11.18 -7.70
CA VAL A 67 7.62 11.90 -8.74
C VAL A 67 7.33 13.35 -8.32
N GLY A 68 6.99 13.59 -7.05
CA GLY A 68 6.75 14.93 -6.52
C GLY A 68 7.99 15.82 -6.49
N SER A 69 9.16 15.27 -6.16
CA SER A 69 10.42 16.03 -6.16
C SER A 69 10.86 16.41 -7.57
N VAL A 70 10.78 15.47 -8.53
CA VAL A 70 11.08 15.75 -9.94
C VAL A 70 10.08 16.76 -10.52
N GLY A 71 8.79 16.65 -10.18
CA GLY A 71 7.75 17.59 -10.61
C GLY A 71 7.97 19.01 -10.07
N CYS A 72 8.39 19.17 -8.81
CA CYS A 72 8.67 20.48 -8.23
C CYS A 72 9.89 21.14 -8.90
N VAL A 73 10.97 20.38 -9.16
CA VAL A 73 12.15 20.90 -9.89
C VAL A 73 11.82 21.24 -11.34
N GLY A 74 10.97 20.45 -11.99
CA GLY A 74 10.47 20.70 -13.35
C GLY A 74 9.57 21.92 -13.48
N ALA A 75 8.82 22.27 -12.44
CA ALA A 75 8.03 23.50 -12.43
C ALA A 75 8.89 24.77 -12.34
N VAL A 76 10.06 24.69 -11.69
CA VAL A 76 10.97 25.83 -11.50
C VAL A 76 11.90 26.02 -12.70
N LYS A 77 12.35 24.93 -13.34
CA LYS A 77 13.21 24.96 -14.52
C LYS A 77 12.36 24.81 -15.78
N LEU A 78 12.19 25.91 -16.53
CA LEU A 78 11.44 25.98 -17.79
C LEU A 78 12.16 25.26 -18.97
N GLU A 79 12.84 24.14 -18.68
CA GLU A 79 13.67 23.40 -19.61
C GLU A 79 12.91 22.19 -20.16
N ARG A 80 12.79 22.12 -21.50
CA ARG A 80 11.98 21.13 -22.23
C ARG A 80 12.37 19.67 -21.93
N PHE A 81 13.63 19.43 -21.58
CA PHE A 81 14.15 18.11 -21.25
C PHE A 81 13.60 17.56 -19.93
N LEU A 82 13.40 18.43 -18.92
CA LEU A 82 12.89 18.02 -17.60
C LEU A 82 11.38 17.72 -17.65
N LEU A 83 10.65 18.39 -18.53
CA LEU A 83 9.24 18.09 -18.80
C LEU A 83 9.08 16.72 -19.49
N GLY A 84 10.00 16.39 -20.40
CA GLY A 84 10.03 15.10 -21.09
C GLY A 84 10.26 13.93 -20.14
N SER A 85 11.22 14.03 -19.21
CA SER A 85 11.47 12.99 -18.21
C SER A 85 10.29 12.81 -17.24
N PHE A 86 9.60 13.90 -16.88
CA PHE A 86 8.39 13.83 -16.05
C PHE A 86 7.26 13.04 -16.73
N ILE A 87 6.99 13.31 -18.01
CA ILE A 87 5.99 12.56 -18.80
C ILE A 87 6.38 11.08 -18.92
N LEU A 88 7.66 10.80 -19.18
CA LEU A 88 8.17 9.43 -19.31
C LEU A 88 8.07 8.65 -17.99
N LEU A 89 8.39 9.28 -16.86
CA LEU A 89 8.23 8.69 -15.52
C LEU A 89 6.76 8.38 -15.20
N LEU A 90 5.84 9.29 -15.54
CA LEU A 90 4.40 9.05 -15.36
C LEU A 90 3.90 7.90 -16.24
N LEU A 91 4.40 7.79 -17.47
CA LEU A 91 4.03 6.71 -18.39
C LEU A 91 4.50 5.35 -17.87
N ILE A 92 5.74 5.26 -17.37
CA ILE A 92 6.26 4.04 -16.72
C ILE A 92 5.45 3.70 -15.47
N ALA A 93 5.12 4.69 -14.64
CA ALA A 93 4.31 4.47 -13.43
C ALA A 93 2.88 3.99 -13.76
N LEU A 94 2.28 4.46 -14.86
CA LEU A 94 0.98 3.97 -15.34
C LEU A 94 1.06 2.52 -15.81
N LEU A 95 2.08 2.16 -16.59
CA LEU A 95 2.28 0.77 -17.02
C LEU A 95 2.49 -0.16 -15.82
N ALA A 96 3.29 0.26 -14.83
CA ALA A 96 3.47 -0.49 -13.60
C ALA A 96 2.16 -0.66 -12.82
N LYS A 97 1.37 0.41 -12.66
CA LYS A 97 0.05 0.35 -12.01
C LYS A 97 -0.89 -0.61 -12.72
N LEU A 98 -0.96 -0.54 -14.06
CA LEU A 98 -1.78 -1.46 -14.86
C LEU A 98 -1.32 -2.91 -14.68
N GLY A 99 -0.01 -3.17 -14.66
CA GLY A 99 0.53 -4.50 -14.37
C GLY A 99 0.10 -5.03 -13.00
N VAL A 100 0.19 -4.21 -11.95
CA VAL A 100 -0.25 -4.57 -10.60
C VAL A 100 -1.76 -4.84 -10.56
N VAL A 101 -2.57 -4.00 -11.22
CA VAL A 101 -4.03 -4.18 -11.29
C VAL A 101 -4.39 -5.49 -11.99
N ILE A 102 -3.79 -5.77 -13.15
CA ILE A 102 -4.03 -7.00 -13.90
C ILE A 102 -3.65 -8.23 -13.06
N LEU A 103 -2.48 -8.21 -12.42
CA LEU A 103 -2.03 -9.29 -11.55
C LEU A 103 -2.96 -9.50 -10.35
N CYS A 104 -3.45 -8.40 -9.74
CA CYS A 104 -4.41 -8.45 -8.65
C CYS A 104 -5.73 -9.10 -9.07
N ILE A 105 -6.29 -8.74 -10.23
CA ILE A 105 -7.53 -9.33 -10.76
C ILE A 105 -7.36 -10.82 -11.04
N LEU A 106 -6.25 -11.21 -11.66
CA LEU A 106 -5.95 -12.62 -11.93
C LEU A 106 -5.87 -13.45 -10.64
N HIS A 107 -5.25 -12.89 -9.59
CA HIS A 107 -5.20 -13.55 -8.28
C HIS A 107 -6.52 -13.51 -7.52
N GLN A 108 -7.35 -12.47 -7.69
CA GLN A 108 -8.64 -12.34 -7.01
C GLN A 108 -9.56 -13.54 -7.32
N THR A 109 -9.50 -14.05 -8.56
CA THR A 109 -10.28 -15.25 -8.95
C THR A 109 -9.91 -16.49 -8.14
N LYS A 110 -8.66 -16.62 -7.69
CA LYS A 110 -8.21 -17.70 -6.78
C LYS A 110 -8.71 -17.52 -5.34
N PHE A 111 -9.04 -16.30 -4.93
CA PHE A 111 -9.56 -15.97 -3.59
C PHE A 111 -11.10 -15.94 -3.52
N SER A 112 -11.79 -15.83 -4.67
CA SER A 112 -13.25 -15.72 -4.71
C SER A 112 -13.97 -17.08 -4.77
N ASP A 113 -13.25 -18.16 -5.03
CA ASP A 113 -13.80 -19.53 -5.02
C ASP A 113 -14.03 -20.02 -3.59
N GLU A 114 -14.92 -21.01 -3.42
CA GLU A 114 -15.36 -21.67 -2.18
C GLU A 114 -14.22 -22.09 -1.21
N ASN A 115 -12.98 -22.03 -1.67
CA ASN A 115 -11.79 -22.15 -0.87
C ASN A 115 -11.69 -21.11 0.26
N MET A 116 -12.09 -19.84 0.08
CA MET A 116 -11.92 -18.82 1.13
C MET A 116 -12.73 -19.13 2.39
N SER A 117 -13.99 -19.56 2.25
CA SER A 117 -14.83 -19.96 3.38
C SER A 117 -14.29 -21.23 4.05
N ASN A 118 -13.73 -22.17 3.27
CA ASN A 118 -13.03 -23.35 3.78
C ASN A 118 -11.74 -22.99 4.53
N TYR A 119 -10.95 -22.02 4.04
CA TYR A 119 -9.76 -21.51 4.73
C TYR A 119 -10.13 -20.79 6.02
N LEU A 120 -11.14 -19.90 6.00
CA LEU A 120 -11.60 -19.17 7.18
C LEU A 120 -12.17 -20.11 8.24
N SER A 121 -12.95 -21.11 7.85
CA SER A 121 -13.48 -22.10 8.79
C SER A 121 -12.39 -22.99 9.38
N ASN A 122 -11.37 -23.36 8.61
CA ASN A 122 -10.22 -24.11 9.12
C ASN A 122 -9.37 -23.28 10.10
N ILE A 123 -9.17 -21.99 9.82
CA ILE A 123 -8.47 -21.06 10.74
C ILE A 123 -9.29 -20.89 12.02
N SER A 124 -10.60 -20.68 11.91
CA SER A 124 -11.48 -20.54 13.08
C SER A 124 -11.52 -21.79 13.96
N LYS A 125 -11.46 -23.00 13.37
CA LYS A 125 -11.49 -24.24 14.15
C LYS A 125 -10.14 -24.66 14.70
N ASN A 126 -9.08 -24.59 13.89
CA ASN A 126 -7.79 -25.17 14.23
C ASN A 126 -6.80 -24.17 14.85
N ARG A 127 -6.97 -22.87 14.57
CA ARG A 127 -5.99 -21.84 14.93
C ARG A 127 -6.50 -20.85 15.97
N TYR A 128 -7.82 -20.69 16.12
CA TYR A 128 -8.41 -19.69 17.02
C TYR A 128 -7.91 -19.78 18.46
N ASN A 129 -7.81 -20.97 19.06
CA ASN A 129 -7.33 -21.14 20.44
C ASN A 129 -5.83 -21.52 20.54
N ARG A 130 -5.18 -21.81 19.40
CA ARG A 130 -3.76 -22.21 19.40
C ARG A 130 -2.83 -21.03 19.21
N ASP A 131 -3.21 -20.12 18.31
CA ASP A 131 -2.37 -19.02 17.90
C ASP A 131 -2.86 -17.73 18.56
N ARG A 132 -2.12 -17.22 19.55
CA ARG A 132 -2.52 -16.03 20.34
C ARG A 132 -2.73 -14.76 19.51
N TRP A 133 -2.16 -14.69 18.30
CA TRP A 133 -2.32 -13.56 17.39
C TRP A 133 -3.62 -13.60 16.57
N VAL A 134 -4.28 -14.76 16.48
CA VAL A 134 -5.48 -14.97 15.66
C VAL A 134 -6.73 -14.43 16.36
N LEU A 135 -6.83 -14.58 17.68
CA LEU A 135 -7.97 -14.07 18.47
C LEU A 135 -8.22 -12.56 18.29
N PRO A 136 -7.25 -11.65 18.55
CA PRO A 136 -7.52 -10.21 18.48
C PRO A 136 -7.84 -9.74 17.07
N VAL A 137 -7.30 -10.40 16.04
CA VAL A 137 -7.59 -10.08 14.63
C VAL A 137 -9.02 -10.48 14.27
N MET A 138 -9.45 -11.70 14.61
CA MET A 138 -10.83 -12.13 14.35
C MET A 138 -11.85 -11.35 15.16
N ASP A 139 -11.54 -11.02 16.42
CA ASP A 139 -12.42 -10.19 17.25
C ASP A 139 -12.59 -8.79 16.65
N SER A 140 -11.50 -8.20 16.13
CA SER A 140 -11.56 -6.93 15.40
C SER A 140 -12.45 -7.02 14.16
N VAL A 141 -12.30 -8.05 13.33
CA VAL A 141 -13.13 -8.24 12.12
C VAL A 141 -14.60 -8.46 12.48
N GLN A 142 -14.88 -9.29 13.50
CA GLN A 142 -16.23 -9.55 13.99
C GLN A 142 -16.88 -8.27 14.53
N PHE A 143 -16.13 -7.44 15.25
CA PHE A 143 -16.59 -6.13 15.69
C PHE A 143 -17.02 -5.26 14.50
N TYR A 144 -16.21 -5.14 13.45
CA TYR A 144 -16.59 -4.32 12.29
C TYR A 144 -17.74 -4.89 11.46
N VAL A 145 -17.83 -6.22 11.31
CA VAL A 145 -18.90 -6.87 10.54
C VAL A 145 -20.23 -6.85 11.30
N ASN A 146 -20.23 -7.07 12.60
CA ASN A 146 -21.45 -7.14 13.42
C ASN A 146 -22.05 -5.74 13.72
N PHE A 147 -21.30 -4.67 13.49
CA PHE A 147 -21.77 -3.29 13.68
C PHE A 147 -22.35 -2.64 12.40
N ASN A 148 -22.40 -3.34 11.27
CA ASN A 148 -22.99 -2.87 10.01
C ASN A 148 -24.21 -3.71 9.62
#